data_AF-F0F094-F1
#
_entry.id   AF-F0F094-F1
#
_cell.length_a   1.000
_cell.length_b   1.000
_cell.length_c   1.000
_cell.angle_alpha   90.00
_cell.angle_beta   90.00
_cell.angle_gamma   90.00
#
_symmetry.space_group_name_H-M   'P 1'
#
loop_
_entity.id
_entity.type
_entity.pdbx_description
1 polymer ?
#
loop_
_entity_poly.entity_id
_entity_poly.type
_entity_poly.pdbx_seq_one_letter_code
_entity_poly.pdbx_strand_id
1 'polypeptide(L)'
;MNPPRHPYLNLQQGNVESYCAIVPKKELPQWHAQGWLPHYAVGLSRRAANCAYMVYGFMRFWRRDVLVFGRPVLLAEKSVVGRRIDGFCTHLGTYGMGGPGFFGLLLDSGEYLVYTAWHVAYATLLDGRPIEVPPHQEDAPRGWVGEFGQGWDELSPVLAGCEIAECVLEEHRCTLCLQKGGATHLLEFLREDDRLAPNFNGGTRVAYETGKMADYLMFQHKDAWLVV
;
A
#
# COMPACT_ATOMS: atom_id res chain seq x y z
N MET A 1 5.48 11.69 -30.15
CA MET A 1 5.57 10.39 -29.46
C MET A 1 6.42 10.59 -28.23
N ASN A 2 5.87 10.40 -27.03
CA ASN A 2 6.68 10.40 -25.81
C ASN A 2 7.64 9.21 -25.88
N PRO A 3 8.93 9.37 -25.53
CA PRO A 3 9.86 8.25 -25.51
C PRO A 3 9.32 7.17 -24.57
N PRO A 4 9.56 5.87 -24.86
CA PRO A 4 9.16 4.80 -23.98
C PRO A 4 9.74 5.07 -22.59
N ARG A 5 8.85 5.24 -21.60
CA ARG A 5 9.24 5.41 -20.21
C ARG A 5 9.86 4.09 -19.74
N HIS A 6 10.97 4.17 -19.00
CA HIS A 6 11.70 3.01 -18.49
C HIS A 6 10.75 2.07 -17.71
N PRO A 7 10.91 0.73 -17.71
CA PRO A 7 10.01 -0.23 -17.03
C PRO A 7 9.83 -0.08 -15.50
N TYR A 8 10.51 0.90 -14.90
CA TYR A 8 10.46 1.26 -13.48
C TYR A 8 9.65 2.54 -13.25
N LEU A 9 9.11 3.11 -14.32
CA LEU A 9 8.26 4.28 -14.34
C LEU A 9 6.97 3.90 -15.07
N ASN A 10 5.84 4.46 -14.64
CA ASN A 10 4.53 4.11 -15.14
C ASN A 10 4.27 2.60 -15.03
N LEU A 11 4.36 2.08 -13.80
CA LEU A 11 4.38 0.65 -13.49
C LEU A 11 3.13 -0.11 -13.96
N GLN A 12 2.00 0.58 -14.20
CA GLN A 12 0.71 -0.01 -14.56
C GLN A 12 0.28 -1.13 -13.59
N GLN A 13 0.61 -0.98 -12.31
CA GLN A 13 0.26 -1.93 -11.24
C GLN A 13 -0.79 -1.27 -10.34
N GLY A 14 -2.06 -1.59 -10.57
CA GLY A 14 -3.19 -0.92 -9.92
C GLY A 14 -3.14 0.58 -10.21
N ASN A 15 -3.25 1.40 -9.15
CA ASN A 15 -3.12 2.86 -9.26
C ASN A 15 -1.68 3.36 -9.13
N VAL A 16 -0.67 2.48 -9.03
CA VAL A 16 0.71 2.89 -8.78
C VAL A 16 1.41 3.26 -10.09
N GLU A 17 1.79 4.52 -10.22
CA GLU A 17 2.60 5.01 -11.34
C GLU A 17 4.10 4.79 -11.10
N SER A 18 4.59 4.98 -9.88
CA SER A 18 6.01 4.81 -9.55
C SER A 18 6.21 4.23 -8.16
N TYR A 19 7.30 3.49 -7.98
CA TYR A 19 7.71 2.95 -6.69
C TYR A 19 9.15 3.37 -6.40
N CYS A 20 9.37 4.13 -5.34
CA CYS A 20 10.65 4.80 -5.14
C CYS A 20 11.00 5.02 -3.67
N ALA A 21 12.26 5.35 -3.42
CA ALA A 21 12.80 5.71 -2.11
C ALA A 21 13.88 6.78 -2.26
N ILE A 22 14.10 7.58 -1.21
CA ILE A 22 15.29 8.43 -1.11
C ILE A 22 16.27 7.75 -0.17
N VAL A 23 17.48 7.50 -0.67
CA VAL A 23 18.51 6.78 0.07
C VAL A 23 19.82 7.58 0.11
N PRO A 24 20.62 7.49 1.17
CA PRO A 24 21.97 8.04 1.18
C PRO A 24 22.81 7.43 0.05
N LYS A 25 23.60 8.22 -0.70
CA LYS A 25 24.46 7.69 -1.79
C LYS A 25 25.36 6.53 -1.38
N LYS A 26 25.81 6.49 -0.11
CA LYS A 26 26.63 5.40 0.44
C LYS A 26 25.91 4.04 0.47
N GLU A 27 24.58 4.03 0.53
CA GLU A 27 23.74 2.83 0.58
C GLU A 27 23.29 2.38 -0.81
N LEU A 28 23.47 3.22 -1.84
CA LEU A 28 23.08 2.92 -3.22
C LEU A 28 23.54 1.53 -3.73
N PRO A 29 24.76 1.03 -3.43
CA PRO A 29 25.15 -0.33 -3.84
C PRO A 29 24.26 -1.44 -3.27
N GLN A 30 23.82 -1.31 -2.02
CA GLN A 30 22.94 -2.29 -1.37
C GLN A 30 21.55 -2.30 -2.02
N TRP A 31 21.01 -1.13 -2.33
CA TRP A 31 19.72 -1.00 -3.02
C TRP A 31 19.80 -1.50 -4.46
N HIS A 32 20.88 -1.20 -5.16
CA HIS A 32 21.12 -1.70 -6.51
C HIS A 32 21.21 -3.24 -6.56
N ALA A 33 21.86 -3.87 -5.56
CA ALA A 33 21.89 -5.33 -5.45
C ALA A 33 20.50 -5.96 -5.26
N GLN A 34 19.53 -5.19 -4.74
CA GLN A 34 18.12 -5.58 -4.61
C GLN A 34 17.27 -5.21 -5.84
N GLY A 35 17.91 -4.78 -6.94
CA GLY A 35 17.23 -4.46 -8.20
C GLY A 35 16.70 -3.03 -8.30
N TRP A 36 17.06 -2.13 -7.37
CA TRP A 36 16.65 -0.73 -7.43
C TRP A 36 17.58 0.11 -8.32
N LEU A 37 17.00 1.04 -9.08
CA LEU A 37 17.71 1.86 -10.04
C LEU A 37 17.68 3.33 -9.65
N PRO A 38 18.82 4.04 -9.66
CA PRO A 38 18.84 5.47 -9.40
C PRO A 38 18.11 6.25 -10.50
N HIS A 39 17.58 7.44 -10.18
CA HIS A 39 16.83 8.30 -11.11
C HIS A 39 17.51 8.50 -12.48
N TYR A 40 18.84 8.66 -12.52
CA TYR A 40 19.57 8.82 -13.77
C TYR A 40 19.64 7.56 -14.64
N ALA A 41 19.53 6.36 -14.04
CA ALA A 41 19.47 5.10 -14.78
C ALA A 41 18.09 4.87 -15.42
N VAL A 42 17.03 5.47 -14.86
CA VAL A 42 15.67 5.43 -15.43
C VAL A 42 15.36 6.64 -16.32
N GLY A 43 16.37 7.44 -16.68
CA GLY A 43 16.23 8.57 -17.60
C GLY A 43 15.69 9.86 -16.98
N LEU A 44 15.57 9.94 -15.65
CA LEU A 44 15.18 11.17 -14.96
C LEU A 44 16.41 12.05 -14.70
N SER A 45 16.33 13.31 -15.14
CA SER A 45 17.39 14.27 -14.85
C SER A 45 17.44 14.61 -13.36
N ARG A 46 18.62 14.97 -12.86
CA ARG A 46 18.79 15.45 -11.48
C ARG A 46 17.88 16.65 -11.18
N ARG A 47 17.70 17.56 -12.14
CA ARG A 47 16.78 18.70 -11.99
C ARG A 47 15.34 18.24 -11.81
N ALA A 48 14.88 17.28 -12.61
CA ALA A 48 13.53 16.74 -12.51
C ALA A 48 13.30 16.01 -11.17
N ALA A 49 14.26 15.18 -10.75
CA ALA A 49 14.21 14.54 -9.43
C ALA A 49 14.16 15.58 -8.31
N ASN A 50 15.00 16.62 -8.38
CA ASN A 50 15.05 17.68 -7.37
C ASN A 50 13.78 18.53 -7.30
N CYS A 51 13.14 18.80 -8.42
CA CYS A 51 11.91 19.58 -8.47
C CYS A 51 10.68 18.80 -7.98
N ALA A 52 10.74 17.46 -7.98
CA ALA A 52 9.64 16.59 -7.59
C ALA A 52 9.58 16.32 -6.07
N TYR A 53 10.03 17.26 -5.23
CA TYR A 53 10.04 17.09 -3.77
C TYR A 53 8.65 16.79 -3.18
N MET A 54 7.58 17.31 -3.80
CA MET A 54 6.20 17.04 -3.35
C MET A 54 5.77 15.60 -3.65
N VAL A 55 6.37 14.97 -4.66
CA VAL A 55 5.98 13.63 -5.14
C VAL A 55 6.89 12.55 -4.56
N TYR A 56 8.19 12.85 -4.43
CA TYR A 56 9.20 11.89 -3.98
C TYR A 56 9.77 12.20 -2.60
N GLY A 57 9.25 13.20 -1.89
CA GLY A 57 9.75 13.61 -0.59
C GLY A 57 10.99 14.52 -0.65
N PHE A 58 11.41 15.01 0.52
CA PHE A 58 12.48 16.00 0.64
C PHE A 58 13.88 15.37 0.56
N MET A 59 14.57 15.54 -0.57
CA MET A 59 15.97 15.12 -0.73
C MET A 59 16.95 16.04 -0.01
N ARG A 60 17.79 15.49 0.88
CA ARG A 60 18.83 16.26 1.58
C ARG A 60 20.09 16.28 0.73
N PHE A 61 20.20 17.28 -0.13
CA PHE A 61 21.32 17.41 -1.06
C PHE A 61 22.69 17.48 -0.38
N TRP A 62 22.79 18.10 0.80
CA TRP A 62 24.03 18.14 1.59
C TRP A 62 24.46 16.76 2.12
N ARG A 63 23.53 15.81 2.23
CA ARG A 63 23.82 14.41 2.60
C ARG A 63 24.06 13.49 1.40
N ARG A 64 24.05 14.05 0.18
CA ARG A 64 24.17 13.30 -1.08
C ARG A 64 23.11 12.21 -1.19
N ASP A 65 21.87 12.55 -0.88
CA ASP A 65 20.73 11.65 -1.11
C ASP A 65 20.53 11.36 -2.60
N VAL A 66 20.01 10.18 -2.89
CA VAL A 66 19.72 9.69 -4.24
C VAL A 66 18.31 9.13 -4.27
N LEU A 67 17.48 9.63 -5.19
CA LEU A 67 16.22 9.02 -5.54
C LEU A 67 16.47 7.72 -6.32
N VAL A 68 15.90 6.63 -5.83
CA VAL A 68 15.93 5.30 -6.46
C VAL A 68 14.52 4.81 -6.74
N PHE A 69 14.39 4.00 -7.79
CA PHE A 69 13.14 3.41 -8.27
C PHE A 69 13.23 1.90 -8.21
N GLY A 70 12.15 1.27 -7.80
CA GLY A 70 11.99 -0.18 -7.76
C GLY A 70 10.84 -0.63 -8.64
N ARG A 71 10.63 -1.94 -8.69
CA ARG A 71 9.42 -2.54 -9.21
C ARG A 71 8.82 -3.41 -8.10
N PRO A 72 7.62 -3.09 -7.60
CA PRO A 72 7.01 -3.87 -6.54
C PRO A 72 6.60 -5.24 -7.08
N VAL A 73 6.77 -6.25 -6.23
CA VAL A 73 6.34 -7.63 -6.52
C VAL A 73 4.86 -7.74 -6.21
N LEU A 74 4.08 -8.38 -7.09
CA LEU A 74 2.65 -8.62 -6.84
C LEU A 74 2.45 -9.77 -5.86
N LEU A 75 1.33 -9.77 -5.12
CA LEU A 75 0.96 -10.88 -4.24
C LEU A 75 0.88 -12.22 -5.01
N ALA A 76 0.39 -12.18 -6.26
CA ALA A 76 0.31 -13.36 -7.11
C ALA A 76 1.69 -14.00 -7.42
N GLU A 77 2.78 -13.27 -7.24
CA GLU A 77 4.15 -13.70 -7.54
C GLU A 77 4.92 -14.14 -6.27
N LYS A 78 4.39 -13.87 -5.08
CA LYS A 78 5.07 -14.12 -3.80
C LYS A 78 4.08 -14.42 -2.68
N SER A 79 4.27 -15.57 -2.03
CA SER A 79 3.43 -15.99 -0.90
C SER A 79 3.62 -15.13 0.34
N VAL A 80 2.52 -14.88 1.04
CA VAL A 80 2.44 -14.23 2.36
C VAL A 80 2.18 -15.22 3.50
N VAL A 81 1.86 -16.48 3.17
CA VAL A 81 1.56 -17.50 4.18
C VAL A 81 2.78 -17.77 5.04
N GLY A 82 2.57 -17.86 6.35
CA GLY A 82 3.60 -18.01 7.38
C GLY A 82 4.27 -16.70 7.79
N ARG A 83 3.89 -15.56 7.22
CA ARG A 83 4.42 -14.24 7.64
C ARG A 83 3.70 -13.74 8.88
N ARG A 84 4.47 -13.18 9.80
CA ARG A 84 3.91 -12.44 10.94
C ARG A 84 3.64 -10.99 10.56
N ILE A 85 2.51 -10.48 11.00
CA ILE A 85 2.14 -9.07 10.90
C ILE A 85 2.73 -8.34 12.11
N ASP A 86 3.60 -7.38 11.88
CA ASP A 86 4.20 -6.52 12.91
C ASP A 86 3.40 -5.22 13.10
N GLY A 87 2.56 -4.83 12.14
CA GLY A 87 1.71 -3.63 12.23
C GLY A 87 0.90 -3.38 10.95
N PHE A 88 0.32 -2.19 10.82
CA PHE A 88 -0.40 -1.77 9.61
C PHE A 88 -0.26 -0.26 9.38
N CYS A 89 -0.72 0.20 8.22
CA CYS A 89 -0.87 1.61 7.89
C CYS A 89 -2.08 1.79 6.96
N THR A 90 -2.93 2.78 7.21
CA THR A 90 -4.13 3.09 6.40
C THR A 90 -3.94 4.24 5.42
N HIS A 91 -2.73 4.81 5.38
CA HIS A 91 -2.42 6.02 4.61
C HIS A 91 -1.12 5.87 3.81
N LEU A 92 -0.85 4.67 3.31
CA LEU A 92 0.29 4.44 2.41
C LEU A 92 0.06 5.13 1.05
N GLY A 93 1.17 5.42 0.39
CA GLY A 93 1.22 6.06 -0.91
C GLY A 93 1.12 7.58 -0.88
N THR A 94 1.40 8.22 -2.01
CA THR A 94 1.26 9.66 -2.22
C THR A 94 0.90 9.99 -3.66
N TYR A 95 0.21 11.10 -3.88
CA TYR A 95 0.02 11.71 -5.19
C TYR A 95 0.49 13.18 -5.19
N GLY A 96 1.36 13.56 -4.25
CA GLY A 96 1.82 14.94 -4.04
C GLY A 96 1.47 15.45 -2.64
N MET A 97 0.55 16.42 -2.56
CA MET A 97 0.16 17.06 -1.28
C MET A 97 -0.77 16.21 -0.40
N GLY A 98 -1.08 14.97 -0.81
CA GLY A 98 -1.95 14.04 -0.09
C GLY A 98 -1.57 12.58 -0.36
N GLY A 99 -2.24 11.68 0.34
CA GLY A 99 -2.10 10.22 0.17
C GLY A 99 -3.36 9.63 -0.48
N PRO A 100 -3.23 8.61 -1.34
CA PRO A 100 -4.36 7.89 -1.90
C PRO A 100 -5.08 7.02 -0.84
N GLY A 101 -4.56 6.96 0.39
CA GLY A 101 -5.17 6.19 1.47
C GLY A 101 -5.07 4.69 1.25
N PHE A 102 -3.92 4.20 0.80
CA PHE A 102 -3.70 2.76 0.64
C PHE A 102 -3.57 2.11 2.03
N PHE A 103 -4.11 0.91 2.13
CA PHE A 103 -4.00 0.11 3.34
C PHE A 103 -2.91 -0.95 3.16
N GLY A 104 -2.05 -1.13 4.15
CA GLY A 104 -1.05 -2.19 4.13
C GLY A 104 -0.73 -2.78 5.49
N LEU A 105 -0.35 -4.05 5.47
CA LEU A 105 0.11 -4.82 6.63
C LEU A 105 1.63 -4.86 6.64
N LEU A 106 2.27 -4.35 7.69
CA LEU A 106 3.71 -4.47 7.87
C LEU A 106 4.02 -5.91 8.28
N LEU A 107 4.84 -6.60 7.49
CA LEU A 107 5.26 -7.97 7.74
C LEU A 107 6.64 -7.99 8.42
N ASP A 108 6.93 -9.09 9.12
CA ASP A 108 8.22 -9.36 9.78
C ASP A 108 9.47 -9.23 8.88
N SER A 109 9.27 -9.38 7.57
CA SER A 109 10.27 -9.15 6.53
C SER A 109 10.70 -7.70 6.36
N GLY A 110 9.99 -6.74 6.95
CA GLY A 110 10.21 -5.31 6.73
C GLY A 110 9.57 -4.75 5.46
N GLU A 111 8.65 -5.50 4.84
CA GLU A 111 7.82 -5.07 3.73
C GLU A 111 6.35 -4.97 4.17
N TYR A 112 5.62 -4.04 3.58
CA TYR A 112 4.17 -4.00 3.63
C TYR A 112 3.59 -4.89 2.53
N LEU A 113 2.57 -5.69 2.84
CA LEU A 113 1.59 -6.12 1.84
C LEU A 113 0.55 -4.99 1.71
N VAL A 114 0.43 -4.39 0.53
CA VAL A 114 -0.37 -3.18 0.31
C VAL A 114 -1.49 -3.46 -0.67
N TYR A 115 -2.71 -3.03 -0.32
CA TYR A 115 -3.84 -2.90 -1.23
C TYR A 115 -3.87 -1.47 -1.79
N THR A 116 -3.63 -1.33 -3.10
CA THR A 116 -3.35 -0.05 -3.77
C THR A 116 -4.55 0.54 -4.51
N ALA A 117 -5.76 0.31 -4.00
CA ALA A 117 -6.96 1.05 -4.42
C ALA A 117 -7.13 2.31 -3.54
N TRP A 118 -7.81 3.34 -4.05
CA TRP A 118 -7.96 4.59 -3.31
C TRP A 118 -8.90 4.41 -2.11
N HIS A 119 -8.53 4.98 -0.96
CA HIS A 119 -9.29 4.95 0.29
C HIS A 119 -9.72 3.54 0.72
N VAL A 120 -8.83 2.58 0.54
CA VAL A 120 -9.22 1.17 0.57
C VAL A 120 -9.40 0.60 1.96
N ALA A 121 -9.01 1.34 2.99
CA ALA A 121 -9.38 1.02 4.37
C ALA A 121 -10.93 0.94 4.53
N TYR A 122 -11.70 1.66 3.70
CA TYR A 122 -13.16 1.58 3.65
C TYR A 122 -13.70 0.32 2.95
N ALA A 123 -12.85 -0.35 2.17
CA ALA A 123 -13.16 -1.58 1.42
C ALA A 123 -12.36 -2.79 1.95
N THR A 124 -11.82 -2.67 3.16
CA THR A 124 -11.12 -3.74 3.86
C THR A 124 -11.88 -4.07 5.13
N LEU A 125 -12.16 -5.34 5.36
CA LEU A 125 -12.88 -5.82 6.54
C LEU A 125 -11.98 -6.72 7.38
N LEU A 126 -12.07 -6.61 8.69
CA LEU A 126 -11.57 -7.61 9.63
C LEU A 126 -12.76 -8.13 10.44
N ASP A 127 -12.98 -9.44 10.38
CA ASP A 127 -14.11 -10.15 10.99
C ASP A 127 -15.47 -9.50 10.61
N GLY A 128 -15.58 -9.08 9.34
CA GLY A 128 -16.78 -8.42 8.81
C GLY A 128 -16.96 -6.95 9.21
N ARG A 129 -16.09 -6.40 10.05
CA ARG A 129 -16.10 -4.97 10.43
C ARG A 129 -15.07 -4.17 9.61
N PRO A 130 -15.44 -3.01 9.04
CA PRO A 130 -14.52 -2.17 8.27
C PRO A 130 -13.31 -1.70 9.07
N ILE A 131 -12.14 -1.62 8.40
CA ILE A 131 -10.93 -1.06 9.01
C ILE A 131 -11.15 0.42 9.35
N GLU A 132 -11.59 1.20 8.38
CA GLU A 132 -12.04 2.58 8.57
C GLU A 132 -13.47 2.74 8.02
N VAL A 133 -14.15 3.81 8.44
CA VAL A 133 -15.48 4.18 7.93
C VAL A 133 -15.39 5.62 7.40
N PRO A 134 -16.01 5.93 6.24
CA PRO A 134 -15.98 7.28 5.68
C PRO A 134 -16.53 8.34 6.66
N PRO A 135 -16.01 9.58 6.63
CA PRO A 135 -16.55 10.66 7.43
C PRO A 135 -18.02 10.94 7.07
N HIS A 136 -18.79 11.44 8.05
CA HIS A 136 -20.21 11.81 7.93
C HIS A 136 -21.24 10.67 7.89
N GLN A 137 -20.90 9.50 8.44
CA GLN A 137 -21.89 8.46 8.75
C GLN A 137 -22.12 8.37 10.26
N GLU A 138 -22.92 9.30 10.81
CA GLU A 138 -23.16 9.43 12.26
C GLU A 138 -23.82 8.17 12.87
N ASP A 139 -24.59 7.42 12.09
CA ASP A 139 -25.29 6.21 12.52
C ASP A 139 -24.57 4.90 12.18
N ALA A 140 -23.42 4.95 11.49
CA ALA A 140 -22.68 3.75 11.11
C ALA A 140 -21.86 3.18 12.29
N PRO A 141 -21.79 1.84 12.45
CA PRO A 141 -20.85 1.23 13.37
C PRO A 141 -19.42 1.71 13.05
N ARG A 142 -18.71 2.21 14.06
CA ARG A 142 -17.34 2.72 13.88
C ARG A 142 -16.40 1.63 13.32
N GLY A 143 -15.44 2.05 12.50
CA GLY A 143 -14.36 1.17 12.04
C GLY A 143 -13.42 0.72 13.16
N TRP A 144 -12.53 -0.21 12.87
CA TRP A 144 -11.51 -0.68 13.82
C TRP A 144 -10.54 0.42 14.24
N VAL A 145 -10.26 1.37 13.36
CA VAL A 145 -9.46 2.56 13.64
C VAL A 145 -10.16 3.82 13.13
N GLY A 146 -9.82 4.96 13.71
CA GLY A 146 -10.26 6.24 13.14
C GLY A 146 -9.47 6.58 11.88
N GLU A 147 -10.00 7.50 11.08
CA GLU A 147 -9.48 7.84 9.75
C GLU A 147 -7.99 8.21 9.79
N PHE A 148 -7.21 7.63 8.87
CA PHE A 148 -5.77 7.76 8.81
C PHE A 148 -5.05 7.34 10.10
N GLY A 149 -5.66 6.47 10.90
CA GLY A 149 -5.16 6.02 12.20
C GLY A 149 -5.24 7.06 13.32
N GLN A 150 -6.07 8.11 13.17
CA GLN A 150 -6.26 9.14 14.20
C GLN A 150 -7.46 8.85 15.10
N GLY A 151 -7.38 9.21 16.38
CA GLY A 151 -8.50 9.12 17.33
C GLY A 151 -8.49 7.84 18.17
N TRP A 152 -8.93 6.71 17.61
CA TRP A 152 -8.93 5.42 18.30
C TRP A 152 -8.23 4.34 17.47
N ASP A 153 -7.72 3.33 18.17
CA ASP A 153 -7.04 2.19 17.56
C ASP A 153 -7.40 0.90 18.32
N GLU A 154 -8.33 0.14 17.77
CA GLU A 154 -8.69 -1.21 18.24
C GLU A 154 -8.03 -2.29 17.37
N LEU A 155 -7.41 -1.91 16.26
CA LEU A 155 -6.87 -2.82 15.27
C LEU A 155 -5.49 -3.32 15.62
N SER A 156 -4.61 -2.42 16.09
CA SER A 156 -3.23 -2.76 16.50
C SER A 156 -3.14 -3.96 17.43
N PRO A 157 -3.89 -4.03 18.56
CA PRO A 157 -3.80 -5.18 19.46
C PRO A 157 -4.29 -6.49 18.83
N VAL A 158 -5.17 -6.41 17.83
CA VAL A 158 -5.70 -7.58 17.12
C VAL A 158 -4.69 -8.08 16.08
N LEU A 159 -4.24 -7.21 15.17
CA LEU A 159 -3.37 -7.60 14.05
C LEU A 159 -1.92 -7.85 14.45
N ALA A 160 -1.35 -7.07 15.37
CA ALA A 160 0.07 -7.17 15.68
C ALA A 160 0.38 -8.54 16.33
N GLY A 161 1.32 -9.27 15.74
CA GLY A 161 1.68 -10.62 16.14
C GLY A 161 0.83 -11.74 15.54
N CYS A 162 -0.16 -11.43 14.70
CA CYS A 162 -0.87 -12.45 13.93
C CYS A 162 0.05 -13.06 12.87
N GLU A 163 -0.08 -14.37 12.66
CA GLU A 163 0.50 -15.09 11.54
C GLU A 163 -0.55 -15.27 10.44
N ILE A 164 -0.15 -15.09 9.18
CA ILE A 164 -1.01 -15.36 8.01
C ILE A 164 -1.00 -16.86 7.75
N ALA A 165 -2.04 -17.57 8.19
CA ALA A 165 -2.17 -19.02 8.03
C ALA A 165 -2.64 -19.44 6.64
N GLU A 166 -3.46 -18.60 5.98
CA GLU A 166 -3.99 -18.86 4.64
C GLU A 166 -4.15 -17.56 3.87
N CYS A 167 -4.01 -17.63 2.54
CA CYS A 167 -4.25 -16.53 1.62
C CYS A 167 -4.99 -17.08 0.39
N VAL A 168 -6.22 -16.59 0.16
CA VAL A 168 -7.03 -16.95 -1.01
C VAL A 168 -7.20 -15.71 -1.87
N LEU A 169 -6.63 -15.75 -3.07
CA LEU A 169 -6.72 -14.67 -4.05
C LEU A 169 -7.71 -15.05 -5.16
N GLU A 170 -8.83 -14.33 -5.20
CA GLU A 170 -9.88 -14.46 -6.21
C GLU A 170 -9.83 -13.27 -7.18
N GLU A 171 -10.74 -13.24 -8.15
CA GLU A 171 -10.77 -12.18 -9.17
C GLU A 171 -11.00 -10.78 -8.56
N HIS A 172 -11.89 -10.66 -7.58
CA HIS A 172 -12.28 -9.38 -6.97
C HIS A 172 -12.25 -9.34 -5.45
N ARG A 173 -11.70 -10.39 -4.84
CA ARG A 173 -11.58 -10.56 -3.40
C ARG A 173 -10.24 -11.21 -3.07
N CYS A 174 -9.65 -10.82 -1.94
CA CYS A 174 -8.55 -11.56 -1.35
C CYS A 174 -8.82 -11.71 0.15
N THR A 175 -8.72 -12.94 0.66
CA THR A 175 -8.91 -13.22 2.08
C THR A 175 -7.61 -13.72 2.69
N LEU A 176 -7.31 -13.23 3.90
CA LEU A 176 -6.24 -13.73 4.74
C LEU A 176 -6.84 -14.31 6.01
N CYS A 177 -6.54 -15.58 6.29
CA CYS A 177 -6.81 -16.17 7.59
C CYS A 177 -5.64 -15.85 8.53
N LEU A 178 -5.92 -15.12 9.60
CA LEU A 178 -4.92 -14.68 10.57
C LEU A 178 -5.06 -15.47 11.87
N GLN A 179 -3.93 -15.89 12.46
CA GLN A 179 -3.93 -16.66 13.70
C GLN A 179 -3.05 -16.01 14.78
N LYS A 180 -3.57 -15.94 16.02
CA LYS A 180 -2.83 -15.44 17.18
C LYS A 180 -3.40 -16.03 18.47
N GLY A 181 -2.56 -16.73 19.24
CA GLY A 181 -2.95 -17.22 20.57
C GLY A 181 -4.20 -18.12 20.59
N GLY A 182 -4.44 -18.89 19.52
CA GLY A 182 -5.63 -19.73 19.35
C GLY A 182 -6.87 -19.01 18.80
N ALA A 183 -6.86 -17.67 18.72
CA ALA A 183 -7.87 -16.92 17.98
C ALA A 183 -7.58 -16.96 16.48
N THR A 184 -8.65 -16.96 15.69
CA THR A 184 -8.61 -16.85 14.23
C THR A 184 -9.40 -15.63 13.81
N HIS A 185 -8.80 -14.81 12.93
CA HIS A 185 -9.44 -13.64 12.35
C HIS A 185 -9.45 -13.74 10.82
N LEU A 186 -10.49 -13.21 10.18
CA LEU A 186 -10.60 -13.15 8.73
C LEU A 186 -10.41 -11.71 8.27
N LEU A 187 -9.34 -11.44 7.54
CA LEU A 187 -9.13 -10.16 6.86
C LEU A 187 -9.53 -10.30 5.39
N GLU A 188 -10.31 -9.35 4.90
CA GLU A 188 -10.86 -9.35 3.54
C GLU A 188 -10.52 -8.04 2.82
N PHE A 189 -9.81 -8.15 1.70
CA PHE A 189 -9.68 -7.09 0.71
C PHE A 189 -10.76 -7.27 -0.33
N LEU A 190 -11.58 -6.24 -0.57
CA LEU A 190 -12.78 -6.34 -1.39
C LEU A 190 -12.80 -5.25 -2.47
N ARG A 191 -13.20 -5.63 -3.69
CA ARG A 191 -13.55 -4.64 -4.72
C ARG A 191 -14.89 -3.97 -4.40
N GLU A 192 -15.90 -4.78 -4.13
CA GLU A 192 -17.27 -4.40 -3.83
C GLU A 192 -17.89 -5.48 -2.94
N ASP A 193 -18.75 -5.08 -1.99
CA ASP A 193 -19.48 -5.97 -1.10
C ASP A 193 -20.61 -5.16 -0.42
N ASP A 194 -21.77 -5.77 -0.19
CA ASP A 194 -22.95 -5.10 0.39
C ASP A 194 -22.73 -4.67 1.85
N ARG A 195 -21.72 -5.24 2.53
CA ARG A 195 -21.31 -4.82 3.88
C ARG A 195 -20.57 -3.48 3.89
N LEU A 196 -20.07 -3.03 2.73
CA LEU A 196 -19.32 -1.78 2.65
C LEU A 196 -20.25 -0.58 2.68
N ALA A 197 -19.85 0.44 3.42
CA ALA A 197 -20.51 1.73 3.39
C ALA A 197 -20.52 2.27 1.95
N PRO A 198 -21.63 2.88 1.50
CA PRO A 198 -21.72 3.45 0.16
C PRO A 198 -20.66 4.52 -0.07
N ASN A 199 -20.48 4.88 -1.34
CA ASN A 199 -19.67 6.03 -1.72
C ASN A 199 -20.31 7.34 -1.23
N PHE A 200 -19.53 8.43 -1.25
CA PHE A 200 -19.99 9.74 -0.79
C PHE A 200 -21.23 10.28 -1.54
N ASN A 201 -21.48 9.77 -2.76
CA ASN A 201 -22.67 10.09 -3.56
C ASN A 201 -23.86 9.16 -3.28
N GLY A 202 -23.77 8.26 -2.31
CA GLY A 202 -24.80 7.27 -1.97
C GLY A 202 -24.85 6.03 -2.87
N GLY A 203 -23.99 5.94 -3.90
CA GLY A 203 -23.90 4.76 -4.77
C GLY A 203 -23.12 3.61 -4.14
N THR A 204 -23.23 2.41 -4.72
CA THR A 204 -22.43 1.24 -4.34
C THR A 204 -20.95 1.59 -4.31
N ARG A 205 -20.26 1.18 -3.24
CA ARG A 205 -18.81 1.36 -3.13
C ARG A 205 -18.09 0.33 -3.99
N VAL A 206 -17.24 0.84 -4.87
CA VAL A 206 -16.37 0.05 -5.74
C VAL A 206 -14.96 0.59 -5.60
N ALA A 207 -14.03 -0.22 -5.11
CA ALA A 207 -12.65 0.18 -4.83
C ALA A 207 -11.85 0.48 -6.12
N TYR A 208 -12.16 -0.23 -7.21
CA TYR A 208 -11.56 -0.01 -8.52
C TYR A 208 -12.50 -0.45 -9.66
N GLU A 209 -12.47 0.29 -10.77
CA GLU A 209 -13.37 0.08 -11.91
C GLU A 209 -12.89 -1.00 -12.90
N THR A 210 -11.57 -1.15 -13.06
CA THR A 210 -10.96 -2.04 -14.05
C THR A 210 -9.85 -2.89 -13.43
N GLY A 211 -9.50 -4.00 -14.08
CA GLY A 211 -8.52 -4.95 -13.57
C GLY A 211 -9.11 -5.93 -12.55
N LYS A 212 -8.22 -6.67 -11.88
CA LYS A 212 -8.54 -7.71 -10.89
C LYS A 212 -7.76 -7.48 -9.60
N MET A 213 -8.16 -8.13 -8.51
CA MET A 213 -7.55 -7.98 -7.18
C MET A 213 -6.03 -8.21 -7.19
N ALA A 214 -5.57 -9.16 -8.01
CA ALA A 214 -4.14 -9.45 -8.18
C ALA A 214 -3.32 -8.24 -8.69
N ASP A 215 -3.94 -7.30 -9.40
CA ASP A 215 -3.27 -6.11 -9.93
C ASP A 215 -3.10 -5.02 -8.86
N TYR A 216 -3.82 -5.12 -7.74
CA TYR A 216 -3.87 -4.12 -6.67
C TYR A 216 -3.22 -4.58 -5.36
N LEU A 217 -2.72 -5.81 -5.27
CA LEU A 217 -2.02 -6.33 -4.08
C LEU A 217 -0.54 -6.51 -4.37
N MET A 218 0.31 -5.76 -3.67
CA MET A 218 1.75 -5.76 -3.92
C MET A 218 2.59 -5.56 -2.66
N PHE A 219 3.88 -5.87 -2.75
CA PHE A 219 4.83 -5.67 -1.68
C PHE A 219 5.53 -4.32 -1.80
N GLN A 220 5.55 -3.58 -0.70
CA GLN A 220 6.23 -2.29 -0.57
C GLN A 220 7.26 -2.37 0.58
N HIS A 221 8.55 -2.29 0.28
CA HIS A 221 9.60 -2.00 1.27
C HIS A 221 9.20 -0.84 2.18
N LYS A 222 9.35 -1.00 3.51
CA LYS A 222 8.87 -0.05 4.52
C LYS A 222 9.41 1.38 4.38
N ASP A 223 10.64 1.50 3.89
CA ASP A 223 11.33 2.80 3.70
C ASP A 223 11.10 3.42 2.31
N ALA A 224 10.24 2.81 1.49
CA ALA A 224 9.88 3.28 0.16
C ALA A 224 8.42 3.76 0.13
N TRP A 225 8.07 4.48 -0.93
CA TRP A 225 6.72 5.00 -1.15
C TRP A 225 6.20 4.65 -2.54
N LEU A 226 4.89 4.45 -2.60
CA LEU A 226 4.12 4.29 -3.82
C LEU A 226 3.60 5.65 -4.27
N VAL A 227 3.81 5.98 -5.54
CA VAL A 227 3.35 7.23 -6.15
C VAL A 227 2.26 6.92 -7.15
N VAL A 228 1.18 7.69 -7.06
CA VAL A 228 0.02 7.69 -7.95
C VAL A 228 -0.01 8.96 -8.79
#